data_AF-A0A7X9HUV2-F1
#
_entry.id   AF-A0A7X9HUV2-F1
#
_cell.length_a   1.000
_cell.length_b   1.000
_cell.length_c   1.000
_cell.angle_alpha   90.00
_cell.angle_beta   90.00
_cell.angle_gamma   90.00
#
_symmetry.space_group_name_H-M   'P 1'
#
loop_
_entity.id
_entity.type
_entity.pdbx_description
1 polymer ?
#
loop_
_entity_poly.entity_id
_entity_poly.type
_entity_poly.pdbx_seq_one_letter_code
_entity_poly.pdbx_strand_id
1 'polypeptide(L)' 'DLLILDEVLAAINTNFLDKKTVLDFIKNKPHNLELVLTGRNPPEEFVEAADYVSEILDIKHPMNQGITARKGIEY' A
#
# COMPACT_ATOMS: atom_id res chain seq x y z
N ASP A 1 16.74 4.24 7.97
CA ASP A 1 16.41 4.54 6.56
C ASP A 1 14.95 4.21 6.27
N LEU A 2 14.38 4.76 5.21
CA LEU A 2 12.96 4.58 4.85
C LEU A 2 12.83 4.23 3.37
N LEU A 3 12.06 3.19 3.06
CA LEU A 3 11.65 2.85 1.70
C LEU A 3 10.12 2.83 1.61
N ILE A 4 9.58 3.64 0.70
CA ILE A 4 8.14 3.72 0.43
C ILE A 4 7.86 2.95 -0.86
N LEU A 5 7.07 1.90 -0.75
CA LEU A 5 6.57 1.09 -1.85
C LEU A 5 5.14 1.54 -2.15
N ASP A 6 5.03 2.65 -2.88
CA ASP A 6 3.74 3.26 -3.23
C ASP A 6 2.98 2.39 -4.25
N GLU A 7 1.71 2.12 -3.95
CA GLU A 7 0.78 1.28 -4.73
C GLU A 7 1.27 -0.16 -5.00
N VAL A 8 2.19 -0.67 -4.19
CA VAL A 8 2.72 -2.04 -4.32
C VAL A 8 1.62 -3.10 -4.17
N LEU A 9 0.61 -2.83 -3.34
CA LEU A 9 -0.51 -3.76 -3.15
C LEU A 9 -1.32 -3.91 -4.45
N ALA A 10 -1.46 -2.85 -5.25
CA ALA A 10 -2.13 -2.94 -6.55
C ALA A 10 -1.33 -3.82 -7.53
N ALA A 11 0.01 -3.69 -7.53
CA ALA A 11 0.88 -4.53 -8.36
C ALA A 11 0.82 -6.01 -7.95
N ILE A 12 0.75 -6.31 -6.65
CA ILE A 12 0.58 -7.67 -6.14
C ILE A 12 -0.80 -8.23 -6.52
N ASN A 13 -1.86 -7.46 -6.27
CA ASN A 13 -3.24 -7.90 -6.50
C ASN A 13 -3.57 -8.11 -7.99
N THR A 14 -2.81 -7.48 -8.88
CA THR A 14 -2.91 -7.67 -10.34
C THR A 14 -1.94 -8.72 -10.89
N ASN A 15 -1.21 -9.44 -10.03
CA ASN A 15 -0.15 -10.38 -10.38
C ASN A 15 0.99 -9.78 -11.23
N PHE A 16 1.13 -8.45 -11.22
CA PHE A 16 2.27 -7.78 -11.86
C PHE A 16 3.56 -7.99 -11.08
N LEU A 17 3.44 -8.14 -9.76
CA LEU A 17 4.53 -8.46 -8.85
C LEU A 17 4.20 -9.73 -8.07
N ASP A 18 5.16 -10.66 -7.98
CA ASP A 18 4.96 -11.90 -7.22
C ASP A 18 4.83 -11.60 -5.72
N LYS A 19 3.67 -11.99 -5.16
CA LYS A 19 3.35 -11.83 -3.75
C LYS A 19 4.43 -12.41 -2.84
N LYS A 20 4.92 -13.62 -3.17
CA LYS A 20 5.87 -14.34 -2.32
C LYS A 20 7.20 -13.59 -2.23
N THR A 21 7.71 -13.12 -3.35
CA THR A 21 8.93 -12.31 -3.43
C THR A 21 8.86 -11.07 -2.52
N VAL A 22 7.73 -10.35 -2.52
CA VAL A 22 7.56 -9.16 -1.67
C VAL A 22 7.43 -9.54 -0.20
N LEU A 23 6.67 -10.58 0.13
CA LEU A 23 6.54 -11.04 1.52
C LEU A 23 7.89 -11.48 2.11
N ASP A 24 8.70 -12.17 1.31
CA ASP A 24 10.06 -12.57 1.70
C ASP A 24 10.95 -11.34 1.93
N PHE A 25 10.82 -10.29 1.11
CA PHE A 25 11.53 -9.03 1.33
C PHE A 25 11.10 -8.32 2.62
N ILE A 26 9.80 -8.23 2.90
CA ILE A 26 9.27 -7.63 4.13
C ILE A 26 9.88 -8.31 5.36
N LYS A 27 9.92 -9.65 5.36
CA LYS A 27 10.44 -10.45 6.49
C LYS A 27 11.95 -10.38 6.67
N ASN A 28 12.70 -10.13 5.59
CA ASN A 28 14.17 -10.20 5.59
C ASN A 28 14.85 -8.84 5.33
N LYS A 29 14.10 -7.73 5.38
CA LYS A 29 14.66 -6.38 5.24
C LYS A 29 15.78 -6.13 6.24
N PRO A 30 16.76 -5.25 5.94
CA PRO A 30 17.72 -4.79 6.93
C PRO A 30 17.02 -4.24 8.18
N HIS A 31 17.55 -4.55 9.37
CA HIS A 31 16.92 -4.19 10.65
C HIS A 31 16.60 -2.69 10.78
N ASN A 32 17.47 -1.82 10.26
CA ASN A 32 17.33 -0.36 10.38
C ASN A 32 16.56 0.30 9.21
N LEU A 33 15.97 -0.50 8.32
CA LEU A 33 15.15 -0.02 7.21
C LEU A 33 13.67 -0.08 7.59
N GLU A 34 12.99 1.05 7.59
CA GLU A 34 11.54 1.13 7.69
C GLU A 34 10.91 0.94 6.29
N LEU A 35 9.82 0.17 6.22
CA LEU A 35 9.05 -0.03 5.00
C LEU A 35 7.66 0.56 5.16
N VAL A 36 7.22 1.33 4.16
CA VAL A 36 5.84 1.79 4.05
C VAL A 36 5.26 1.22 2.76
N LEU A 37 4.16 0.48 2.87
CA LEU A 37 3.44 -0.08 1.73
C LEU A 37 2.09 0.62 1.64
N THR A 38 1.71 1.06 0.44
CA THR A 38 0.40 1.68 0.20
C THR A 38 -0.40 0.90 -0.85
N GLY A 39 -1.70 1.20 -0.91
CA GLY A 39 -2.65 0.58 -1.81
C GLY A 39 -3.81 -0.06 -1.06
N ARG A 40 -4.61 -0.85 -1.76
CA ARG A 40 -5.88 -1.40 -1.25
C ARG A 40 -5.87 -2.92 -1.20
N ASN A 41 -6.70 -3.48 -0.33
CA ASN A 41 -6.90 -4.93 -0.17
C ASN A 41 -5.58 -5.69 0.05
N PRO A 42 -4.83 -5.40 1.13
CA PRO A 42 -3.61 -6.14 1.41
C PRO A 42 -3.91 -7.63 1.63
N PRO A 43 -3.07 -8.56 1.14
CA PRO A 43 -3.15 -9.96 1.54
C PRO A 43 -3.01 -10.10 3.06
N GLU A 44 -3.73 -11.05 3.66
CA GLU A 44 -3.71 -11.28 5.12
C GLU A 44 -2.29 -11.48 5.65
N GLU A 45 -1.47 -12.26 4.96
CA GLU A 45 -0.05 -12.50 5.29
C GLU A 45 0.80 -11.22 5.42
N PHE A 46 0.41 -10.13 4.73
CA PHE A 46 1.12 -8.85 4.79
C PHE A 46 0.67 -8.04 5.99
N VAL A 47 -0.63 -8.09 6.31
CA VAL A 47 -1.21 -7.47 7.51
C VAL A 47 -0.62 -8.11 8.76
N GLU A 48 -0.52 -9.44 8.79
CA GLU A 48 0.09 -10.19 9.89
C GLU A 48 1.58 -9.90 10.07
N ALA A 49 2.30 -9.65 8.98
CA ALA A 49 3.73 -9.36 9.01
C ALA A 49 4.06 -7.89 9.35
N ALA A 50 3.06 -7.00 9.32
CA ALA A 50 3.27 -5.57 9.55
C ALA A 50 3.21 -5.22 11.04
N ASP A 51 4.13 -4.37 11.50
CA ASP A 51 4.07 -3.81 12.85
C ASP A 51 2.91 -2.81 13.02
N TYR A 52 2.59 -2.07 11.94
CA TYR A 52 1.51 -1.09 11.91
C TYR A 52 0.63 -1.31 10.68
N VAL A 53 -0.68 -1.20 10.89
CA VAL A 53 -1.68 -1.21 9.82
C VAL A 53 -2.64 -0.04 10.04
N SER A 54 -2.78 0.81 9.03
CA SER A 54 -3.72 1.94 9.02
C SER A 54 -4.65 1.80 7.84
N GLU A 55 -5.96 1.80 8.10
CA GLU A 55 -6.99 1.73 7.07
C GLU A 55 -7.58 3.11 6.81
N ILE A 56 -7.53 3.55 5.55
CA ILE A 56 -8.18 4.79 5.11
C ILE A 56 -9.54 4.42 4.49
N LEU A 57 -10.61 4.71 5.22
CA LEU A 57 -11.98 4.50 4.77
C LEU A 57 -12.51 5.73 4.03
N ASP A 58 -13.14 5.52 2.87
CA ASP A 58 -13.88 6.58 2.18
C ASP A 58 -15.23 6.85 2.88
N ILE A 59 -15.18 7.62 3.97
CA ILE A 59 -16.39 8.11 4.65
C ILE A 59 -17.09 9.19 3.81
N LYS A 60 -16.31 9.99 3.07
CA LYS A 60 -16.78 11.02 2.13
C LYS A 60 -15.69 11.38 1.14
N HIS A 61 -16.03 11.45 -0.15
CA HIS A 61 -15.11 11.86 -1.20
C HIS A 61 -15.78 12.82 -2.21
N PRO A 62 -15.10 13.85 -2.72
CA PRO A 62 -15.65 14.77 -3.73
C PRO A 62 -16.18 14.09 -4.99
N MET A 63 -15.56 12.96 -5.38
CA MET A 63 -16.03 12.13 -6.49
C MET A 63 -17.47 11.64 -6.30
N ASN A 64 -17.91 11.40 -5.06
CA ASN A 64 -19.28 10.99 -4.75
C ASN A 64 -20.30 12.11 -5.02
N GLN A 65 -19.82 13.35 -5.20
CA GLN A 65 -20.61 14.52 -5.62
C GLN A 65 -20.40 14.88 -7.10
N GLY A 66 -19.72 14.01 -7.87
CA GLY A 66 -19.42 14.24 -9.29
C GLY A 66 -18.23 15.18 -9.55
N ILE A 67 -17.46 15.56 -8.53
CA ILE A 67 -16.25 16.36 -8.71
C ILE A 67 -15.12 15.43 -9.18
N THR A 68 -14.59 15.71 -10.38
CA THR A 68 -13.48 14.94 -10.97
C THR A 68 -12.14 15.31 -10.34
N ALA A 69 -11.09 14.55 -10.69
CA ALA A 69 -9.74 14.77 -10.19
C ALA A 69 -9.23 16.20 -10.50
N ARG A 70 -8.59 16.82 -9.51
CA ARG A 70 -8.10 18.20 -9.56
C ARG A 70 -6.58 18.21 -9.47
N LYS A 71 -5.97 19.05 -10.31
CA LYS A 71 -4.53 19.29 -10.30
C LYS A 71 -4.09 19.88 -8.96
N GLY A 72 -3.02 19.33 -8.38
CA GLY A 72 -2.47 19.68 -7.09
C GLY A 72 -3.19 19.06 -5.89
N ILE A 73 -4.25 18.27 -6.11
CA ILE A 73 -4.97 17.56 -5.04
C ILE A 73 -4.98 16.05 -5.30
N GLU A 74 -5.57 15.61 -6.41
CA GLU A 74 -5.62 14.19 -6.77
C GLU A 74 -4.47 13.77 -7.72
N TYR A 75 -3.90 14.73 -8.48
CA TYR A 75 -2.77 14.51 -9.39
C TYR A 75 -1.92 15.78 -9.60
#